data_AF-A0A920MPN9-F1
#
_entry.id   AF-A0A920MPN9-F1
#
_cell.length_a   1.000
_cell.length_b   1.000
_cell.length_c   1.000
_cell.angle_alpha   90.00
_cell.angle_beta   90.00
_cell.angle_gamma   90.00
#
_symmetry.space_group_name_H-M   'P 1'
#
loop_
_entity.id
_entity.type
_entity.pdbx_description
1 polymer ?
#
loop_
_entity_poly.entity_id
_entity_poly.type
_entity_poly.pdbx_seq_one_letter_code
_entity_poly.pdbx_strand_id
1 'polypeptide(L)'
;MVTEIHYNNKVFSVDTDKGIDLSIRNDFSGRAPTFYGSEQPRYKALRSGNFVGDIKEGGSCNVPIVTLDIHCTGTHTESISHVIDSEVKITDVCPNGMIPTCLVSVELCEANETNESYHSDIANDKLITKKELKKNIPESSSGLIIRTIPNDDSKKTRDYDLDPAPFFTNDAIDHINELGVKHLLVDIPSLIKQMMEGN
;
A
#
# COMPACT_ATOMS: atom_id res chain seq x y z
N MET A 1 24.26 8.95 -0.80
CA MET A 1 25.26 8.33 0.10
C MET A 1 25.35 6.87 -0.31
N VAL A 2 26.55 6.32 -0.49
CA VAL A 2 26.69 4.89 -0.83
C VAL A 2 26.83 4.08 0.46
N THR A 3 26.03 3.02 0.58
CA THR A 3 26.04 2.08 1.72
C THR A 3 26.10 0.64 1.23
N GLU A 4 26.61 -0.27 2.06
CA GLU A 4 26.66 -1.70 1.77
C GLU A 4 25.57 -2.42 2.57
N ILE A 5 24.86 -3.34 1.91
CA ILE A 5 23.84 -4.20 2.53
C ILE A 5 24.29 -5.65 2.38
N HIS A 6 24.38 -6.37 3.49
CA HIS A 6 24.70 -7.79 3.50
C HIS A 6 23.40 -8.61 3.56
N TYR A 7 23.15 -9.44 2.56
CA TYR A 7 21.95 -10.28 2.47
C TYR A 7 22.24 -11.58 1.74
N ASN A 8 21.83 -12.73 2.31
CA ASN A 8 22.05 -14.07 1.75
C ASN A 8 23.49 -14.31 1.27
N ASN A 9 24.47 -13.98 2.11
CA ASN A 9 25.91 -14.07 1.82
C ASN A 9 26.38 -13.26 0.60
N LYS A 10 25.57 -12.30 0.13
CA LYS A 10 25.91 -11.34 -0.91
C LYS A 10 26.00 -9.94 -0.31
N VAL A 11 26.85 -9.11 -0.91
CA VAL A 11 26.99 -7.70 -0.57
C VAL A 11 26.42 -6.87 -1.71
N PHE A 12 25.50 -5.97 -1.38
CA PHE A 12 24.87 -5.05 -2.31
C PHE A 12 25.33 -3.63 -2.01
N SER A 13 25.87 -2.94 -3.01
CA SER A 13 26.17 -1.51 -2.91
C SER A 13 24.93 -0.71 -3.31
N VAL A 14 24.43 0.13 -2.41
CA VAL A 14 23.22 0.94 -2.60
C VAL A 14 23.57 2.42 -2.51
N ASP A 15 23.23 3.18 -3.54
CA ASP A 15 23.33 4.63 -3.55
C ASP A 15 21.98 5.24 -3.15
N THR A 16 21.88 5.73 -1.91
CA THR A 16 20.64 6.27 -1.36
C THR A 16 20.17 7.55 -2.04
N ASP A 17 21.06 8.25 -2.76
CA ASP A 17 20.69 9.49 -3.47
C ASP A 17 20.00 9.20 -4.80
N LYS A 18 20.01 7.92 -5.23
CA LYS A 18 19.36 7.42 -6.45
C LYS A 18 18.13 6.56 -6.15
N GLY A 19 17.56 6.70 -4.96
CA GLY A 19 16.32 6.03 -4.59
C GLY A 19 15.19 6.39 -5.54
N ILE A 20 14.34 5.40 -5.86
CA ILE A 20 13.08 5.62 -6.59
C ILE A 20 11.97 5.65 -5.54
N ASP A 21 11.25 6.76 -5.49
CA ASP A 21 10.08 6.91 -4.63
C ASP A 21 8.90 6.12 -5.22
N LEU A 22 8.40 5.15 -4.45
CA LEU A 22 7.23 4.34 -4.80
C LEU A 22 5.95 4.83 -4.12
N SER A 23 6.03 5.90 -3.32
CA SER A 23 4.89 6.40 -2.56
C SER A 23 3.89 7.16 -3.43
N ILE A 24 2.61 6.94 -3.15
CA ILE A 24 1.54 7.84 -3.55
C ILE A 24 1.52 8.96 -2.51
N ARG A 25 2.05 10.12 -2.90
CA ARG A 25 2.14 11.29 -2.03
C ARG A 25 0.77 11.89 -1.74
N ASN A 26 0.48 12.10 -0.46
CA ASN A 26 -0.58 13.01 -0.03
C ASN A 26 -0.13 14.47 -0.22
N ASP A 27 -0.50 15.06 -1.35
CA ASP A 27 -0.22 16.46 -1.69
C ASP A 27 -1.34 17.43 -1.29
N PHE A 28 -2.42 16.89 -0.70
CA PHE A 28 -3.63 17.62 -0.30
C PHE A 28 -4.30 18.37 -1.46
N SER A 29 -4.11 17.90 -2.70
CA SER A 29 -4.74 18.50 -3.90
C SER A 29 -6.22 18.16 -4.06
N GLY A 30 -6.78 17.31 -3.17
CA GLY A 30 -8.14 16.80 -3.27
C GLY A 30 -8.30 15.71 -4.35
N ARG A 31 -7.20 15.06 -4.73
CA ARG A 31 -7.16 13.98 -5.72
C ARG A 31 -6.38 12.76 -5.24
N ALA A 32 -6.22 12.59 -3.93
CA ALA A 32 -5.65 11.35 -3.39
C ALA A 32 -6.55 10.17 -3.80
N PRO A 33 -6.01 8.95 -3.95
CA PRO A 33 -6.87 7.79 -4.11
C PRO A 33 -7.72 7.65 -2.84
N THR A 34 -8.95 7.19 -3.01
CA THR A 34 -9.92 7.02 -1.93
C THR A 34 -10.56 5.66 -1.98
N PHE A 35 -11.01 5.19 -0.82
CA PHE A 35 -11.65 3.89 -0.64
C PHE A 35 -12.61 3.96 0.55
N TYR A 36 -13.67 3.14 0.55
CA TYR A 36 -14.68 3.09 1.61
C TYR A 36 -15.35 4.43 1.94
N GLY A 37 -15.56 5.27 0.92
CA GLY A 37 -16.19 6.59 1.07
C GLY A 37 -15.34 7.59 1.85
N SER A 38 -14.04 7.35 1.98
CA SER A 38 -13.14 8.22 2.74
C SER A 38 -13.14 9.65 2.21
N GLU A 39 -13.10 10.63 3.10
CA GLU A 39 -12.88 12.02 2.71
C GLU A 39 -11.47 12.24 2.13
N GLN A 40 -11.35 13.19 1.21
CA GLN A 40 -10.06 13.63 0.70
C GLN A 40 -9.20 14.22 1.83
N PRO A 41 -7.88 13.92 1.86
CA PRO A 41 -6.99 14.46 2.88
C PRO A 41 -6.87 15.97 2.71
N ARG A 42 -6.83 16.69 3.83
CA ARG A 42 -6.82 18.16 3.85
C ARG A 42 -5.92 18.71 4.94
N TYR A 43 -5.58 19.99 4.80
CA TYR A 43 -4.93 20.74 5.87
C TYR A 43 -5.54 22.12 6.04
N LYS A 44 -5.34 22.70 7.22
CA LYS A 44 -5.69 24.10 7.53
C LYS A 44 -4.58 24.74 8.36
N ALA A 45 -4.42 26.05 8.27
CA ALA A 45 -3.51 26.76 9.16
C ALA A 45 -4.00 26.68 10.62
N LEU A 46 -3.07 26.43 11.55
CA LEU A 46 -3.33 26.59 12.99
C LEU A 46 -3.70 28.04 13.27
N ARG A 47 -4.79 28.23 14.01
CA ARG A 47 -5.19 29.53 14.56
C ARG A 47 -5.33 29.41 16.07
N SER A 48 -4.63 30.27 16.81
CA SER A 48 -4.65 30.26 18.27
C SER A 48 -4.52 31.69 18.81
N GLY A 49 -5.61 32.24 19.36
CA GLY A 49 -5.68 33.65 19.71
C GLY A 49 -5.39 34.54 18.50
N ASN A 50 -4.38 35.41 18.60
CA ASN A 50 -3.94 36.29 17.51
C ASN A 50 -2.92 35.64 16.57
N PHE A 51 -2.48 34.41 16.84
CA PHE A 51 -1.52 33.71 16.00
C PHE A 51 -2.22 33.04 14.80
N VAL A 52 -1.69 33.31 13.60
CA VAL A 52 -2.06 32.65 12.35
C VAL A 52 -0.85 31.90 11.81
N GLY A 53 -0.94 30.58 11.73
CA GLY A 53 0.11 29.69 11.22
C GLY A 53 0.16 29.62 9.69
N ASP A 54 0.14 30.76 9.01
CA ASP A 54 0.29 30.85 7.56
C ASP A 54 1.03 32.16 7.20
N ILE A 55 2.22 32.04 6.60
CA ILE A 55 3.04 33.18 6.16
C ILE A 55 2.29 34.01 5.12
N LYS A 56 1.49 33.39 4.26
CA LYS A 56 0.70 34.09 3.23
C LYS A 56 -0.40 34.95 3.83
N GLU A 57 -0.85 34.61 5.04
CA GLU A 57 -1.82 35.39 5.81
C GLU A 57 -1.15 36.36 6.82
N GLY A 58 0.17 36.52 6.78
CA GLY A 58 0.91 37.42 7.67
C GLY A 58 1.44 36.77 8.95
N GLY A 59 1.37 35.44 9.07
CA GLY A 59 1.99 34.67 10.13
C GLY A 59 3.53 34.71 10.08
N SER A 60 4.17 34.48 11.23
CA SER A 60 5.64 34.36 11.31
C SER A 60 6.18 33.03 10.77
N CYS A 61 5.33 32.01 10.68
CA CYS A 61 5.67 30.67 10.19
C CYS A 61 4.41 29.92 9.70
N ASN A 62 4.60 28.84 8.94
CA ASN A 62 3.52 27.95 8.54
C ASN A 62 3.34 26.84 9.57
N VAL A 63 2.11 26.62 10.01
CA VAL A 63 1.76 25.55 10.97
C VAL A 63 0.50 24.83 10.46
N PRO A 64 0.63 23.89 9.51
CA PRO A 64 -0.50 23.14 8.99
C PRO A 64 -0.99 22.11 10.00
N ILE A 65 -2.30 22.08 10.22
CA ILE A 65 -3.02 20.98 10.87
C ILE A 65 -3.58 20.11 9.75
N VAL A 66 -3.11 18.86 9.69
CA VAL A 66 -3.52 17.88 8.69
C VAL A 66 -4.63 16.98 9.23
N THR A 67 -5.57 16.61 8.37
CA THR A 67 -6.58 15.58 8.60
C THR A 67 -6.55 14.61 7.41
N LEU A 68 -6.35 13.32 7.67
CA LEU A 68 -6.37 12.27 6.67
C LEU A 68 -6.85 10.94 7.27
N ASP A 69 -7.38 10.07 6.41
CA ASP A 69 -7.53 8.65 6.68
C ASP A 69 -6.24 7.94 6.21
N ILE A 70 -5.52 7.32 7.14
CA ILE A 70 -4.21 6.71 6.85
C ILE A 70 -4.34 5.52 5.89
N HIS A 71 -5.36 4.69 6.06
CA HIS A 71 -5.55 3.47 5.27
C HIS A 71 -6.14 3.83 3.90
N CYS A 72 -7.10 4.75 3.88
CA CYS A 72 -7.85 5.04 2.67
C CYS A 72 -7.20 6.10 1.76
N THR A 73 -6.09 6.75 2.18
CA THR A 73 -5.46 7.82 1.37
C THR A 73 -3.93 7.65 1.21
N GLY A 74 -3.53 7.16 0.03
CA GLY A 74 -2.13 7.03 -0.38
C GLY A 74 -1.41 5.79 0.17
N THR A 75 -0.06 5.82 0.13
CA THR A 75 0.76 4.68 0.57
C THR A 75 0.86 4.64 2.09
N HIS A 76 0.57 3.48 2.68
CA HIS A 76 0.56 3.27 4.12
C HIS A 76 1.06 1.87 4.48
N THR A 77 1.10 1.58 5.78
CA THR A 77 1.39 0.25 6.31
C THR A 77 0.48 -0.02 7.50
N GLU A 78 0.14 -1.28 7.72
CA GLU A 78 -0.85 -1.70 8.71
C GLU A 78 -0.19 -2.49 9.85
N SER A 79 -0.76 -2.35 11.04
CA SER A 79 -0.47 -3.21 12.18
C SER A 79 -1.64 -4.17 12.36
N ILE A 80 -1.38 -5.25 13.08
CA ILE A 80 -2.42 -6.22 13.43
C ILE A 80 -3.63 -5.60 14.15
N SER A 81 -3.41 -4.48 14.87
CA SER A 81 -4.47 -3.68 15.49
C SER A 81 -5.49 -3.08 14.50
N HIS A 82 -5.19 -3.07 13.20
CA HIS A 82 -6.13 -2.65 12.16
C HIS A 82 -7.29 -3.64 11.99
N VAL A 83 -7.02 -4.94 12.17
CA VAL A 83 -7.97 -6.02 11.84
C VAL A 83 -8.47 -6.78 13.06
N ILE A 84 -7.77 -6.70 14.20
CA ILE A 84 -8.20 -7.33 15.46
C ILE A 84 -7.97 -6.39 16.65
N ASP A 85 -8.69 -6.64 17.74
CA ASP A 85 -8.50 -5.93 19.01
C ASP A 85 -7.11 -6.24 19.59
N SER A 86 -6.19 -5.29 19.42
CA SER A 86 -4.78 -5.40 19.80
C SER A 86 -4.17 -4.02 20.02
N GLU A 87 -3.27 -3.91 21.00
CA GLU A 87 -2.55 -2.67 21.32
C GLU A 87 -1.25 -2.49 20.52
N VAL A 88 -0.91 -3.44 19.63
CA VAL A 88 0.32 -3.42 18.84
C VAL A 88 0.24 -2.33 17.78
N LYS A 89 1.09 -1.31 17.90
CA LYS A 89 1.17 -0.17 16.98
C LYS A 89 2.21 -0.43 15.89
N ILE A 90 2.11 0.32 14.79
CA ILE A 90 3.12 0.34 13.72
C ILE A 90 4.52 0.56 14.28
N THR A 91 4.69 1.49 15.22
CA THR A 91 5.99 1.81 15.83
C THR A 91 6.62 0.66 16.60
N ASP A 92 5.82 -0.33 17.02
CA ASP A 92 6.30 -1.49 17.78
C ASP A 92 6.86 -2.58 16.87
N VAL A 93 6.42 -2.62 15.61
CA VAL A 93 6.73 -3.69 14.63
C VAL A 93 7.40 -3.18 13.35
N CYS A 94 7.53 -1.86 13.18
CA CYS A 94 8.14 -1.26 12.00
C CYS A 94 9.59 -1.75 11.86
N PRO A 95 9.96 -2.35 10.71
CA PRO A 95 11.30 -2.85 10.49
C PRO A 95 12.33 -1.71 10.52
N ASN A 96 13.46 -1.95 11.19
CA ASN A 96 14.59 -1.02 11.21
C ASN A 96 15.56 -1.34 10.07
N GLY A 97 15.90 -0.33 9.26
CA GLY A 97 16.87 -0.46 8.17
C GLY A 97 16.26 -0.84 6.83
N MET A 98 17.11 -1.14 5.86
CA MET A 98 16.69 -1.51 4.50
C MET A 98 16.34 -2.98 4.42
N ILE A 99 15.23 -3.28 3.75
CA ILE A 99 14.73 -4.65 3.57
C ILE A 99 15.02 -5.08 2.13
N PRO A 100 15.90 -6.06 1.92
CA PRO A 100 16.08 -6.69 0.61
C PRO A 100 14.76 -7.27 0.12
N THR A 101 14.32 -6.78 -1.04
CA THR A 101 12.97 -6.99 -1.54
C THR A 101 12.98 -7.23 -3.03
N CYS A 102 12.18 -8.17 -3.51
CA CYS A 102 12.00 -8.44 -4.93
C CYS A 102 10.74 -7.73 -5.46
N LEU A 103 10.85 -7.04 -6.60
CA LEU A 103 9.71 -6.52 -7.33
C LEU A 103 9.28 -7.53 -8.40
N VAL A 104 8.02 -7.95 -8.38
CA VAL A 104 7.42 -8.81 -9.39
C VAL A 104 6.21 -8.14 -10.03
N SER A 105 6.06 -8.32 -11.34
CA SER A 105 4.82 -7.98 -12.05
C SER A 105 3.88 -9.17 -12.09
N VAL A 106 2.60 -8.94 -11.88
CA VAL A 106 1.57 -10.00 -11.90
C VAL A 106 0.40 -9.55 -12.76
N GLU A 107 0.06 -10.34 -13.77
CA GLU A 107 -1.13 -10.11 -14.58
C GLU A 107 -2.38 -10.43 -13.75
N LEU A 108 -3.42 -9.63 -13.90
CA LEU A 108 -4.71 -9.91 -13.27
C LEU A 108 -5.42 -11.05 -13.99
N CYS A 109 -6.07 -11.92 -13.23
CA CYS A 109 -6.88 -13.02 -13.75
C CYS A 109 -8.36 -12.72 -13.51
N GLU A 110 -9.19 -12.89 -14.55
CA GLU A 110 -10.64 -12.81 -14.38
C GLU A 110 -11.12 -13.99 -13.52
N ALA A 111 -12.09 -13.75 -12.63
CA ALA A 111 -12.54 -14.78 -11.69
C ALA A 111 -13.07 -16.07 -12.36
N ASN A 112 -13.57 -15.99 -13.59
CA ASN A 112 -14.04 -17.14 -14.37
C ASN A 112 -12.91 -17.96 -15.04
N GLU A 113 -11.65 -17.48 -14.99
CA GLU A 113 -10.47 -18.14 -15.57
C GLU A 113 -9.64 -18.92 -14.54
N THR A 114 -10.09 -18.96 -13.28
CA THR A 114 -9.42 -19.65 -12.18
C THR A 114 -10.37 -20.52 -11.37
N ASN A 115 -9.81 -21.55 -10.72
CA ASN A 115 -10.50 -22.39 -9.73
C ASN A 115 -9.92 -22.18 -8.32
N GLU A 116 -9.10 -21.13 -8.13
CA GLU A 116 -8.55 -20.78 -6.83
C GLU A 116 -9.64 -20.29 -5.89
N SER A 117 -9.45 -20.53 -4.59
CA SER A 117 -10.49 -20.37 -3.60
C SER A 117 -10.59 -18.93 -3.07
N TYR A 118 -11.81 -18.55 -2.75
CA TYR A 118 -12.14 -17.36 -1.98
C TYR A 118 -13.34 -17.63 -1.08
N HIS A 119 -13.50 -16.88 0.01
CA HIS A 119 -14.48 -17.15 1.05
C HIS A 119 -15.88 -16.56 0.79
N SER A 120 -16.04 -15.80 -0.29
CA SER A 120 -17.30 -15.15 -0.71
C SER A 120 -17.42 -15.17 -2.24
N ASP A 121 -18.55 -14.70 -2.77
CA ASP A 121 -18.75 -14.60 -4.22
C ASP A 121 -17.75 -13.61 -4.84
N ILE A 122 -17.11 -14.03 -5.93
CA ILE A 122 -16.09 -13.27 -6.67
C ILE A 122 -16.45 -13.12 -8.15
N ALA A 123 -17.70 -13.38 -8.52
CA ALA A 123 -18.14 -13.30 -9.90
C ALA A 123 -17.87 -11.90 -10.49
N ASN A 124 -17.15 -11.87 -11.61
CA ASN A 124 -16.73 -10.65 -12.35
C ASN A 124 -15.64 -9.82 -11.67
N ASP A 125 -14.97 -10.34 -10.65
CA ASP A 125 -13.81 -9.66 -10.05
C ASP A 125 -12.50 -10.00 -10.78
N LYS A 126 -11.53 -9.08 -10.63
CA LYS A 126 -10.13 -9.29 -11.04
C LYS A 126 -9.31 -9.76 -9.85
N LEU A 127 -8.51 -10.80 -10.06
CA LEU A 127 -7.83 -11.52 -8.99
C LEU A 127 -6.33 -11.54 -9.19
N ILE A 128 -5.61 -11.47 -8.08
CA ILE A 128 -4.19 -11.83 -7.98
C ILE A 128 -4.13 -13.29 -7.53
N THR A 129 -3.70 -14.18 -8.43
CA THR A 129 -3.79 -15.64 -8.25
C THR A 129 -2.42 -16.27 -8.00
N LYS A 130 -2.38 -17.42 -7.32
CA LYS A 130 -1.17 -18.24 -7.13
C LYS A 130 -0.56 -18.62 -8.47
N LYS A 131 -1.39 -18.97 -9.46
CA LYS A 131 -0.96 -19.30 -10.83
C LYS A 131 -0.13 -18.17 -11.45
N GLU A 132 -0.60 -16.92 -11.37
CA GLU A 132 0.11 -15.78 -11.95
C GLU A 132 1.35 -15.40 -11.13
N LEU A 133 1.28 -15.49 -9.80
CA LEU A 133 2.42 -15.26 -8.91
C LEU A 133 3.60 -16.20 -9.20
N LYS A 134 3.32 -17.50 -9.41
CA LYS A 134 4.35 -18.51 -9.67
C LYS A 134 5.17 -18.30 -10.94
N LYS A 135 4.69 -17.49 -11.89
CA LYS A 135 5.43 -17.21 -13.13
C LYS A 135 6.67 -16.34 -12.89
N ASN A 136 6.60 -15.45 -11.90
CA ASN A 136 7.57 -14.35 -11.74
C ASN A 136 8.24 -14.30 -10.36
N ILE A 137 7.75 -15.06 -9.37
CA ILE A 137 8.29 -15.03 -8.01
C ILE A 137 9.54 -15.92 -7.86
N PRO A 138 10.63 -15.41 -7.25
CA PRO A 138 11.80 -16.21 -6.90
C PRO A 138 11.49 -17.25 -5.81
N GLU A 139 12.29 -18.32 -5.74
CA GLU A 139 12.09 -19.45 -4.81
C GLU A 139 12.08 -19.06 -3.32
N SER A 140 12.71 -17.95 -2.94
CA SER A 140 12.64 -17.40 -1.57
C SER A 140 12.92 -15.90 -1.54
N SER A 141 12.16 -15.16 -0.72
CA SER A 141 12.39 -13.73 -0.48
C SER A 141 11.81 -13.29 0.86
N SER A 142 12.58 -12.53 1.67
CA SER A 142 12.07 -11.92 2.90
C SER A 142 11.11 -10.76 2.63
N GLY A 143 11.33 -10.03 1.53
CA GLY A 143 10.48 -8.93 1.09
C GLY A 143 9.95 -9.15 -0.33
N LEU A 144 8.69 -8.81 -0.58
CA LEU A 144 8.06 -8.90 -1.89
C LEU A 144 7.27 -7.63 -2.19
N ILE A 145 7.51 -7.01 -3.35
CA ILE A 145 6.67 -5.96 -3.92
C ILE A 145 5.92 -6.58 -5.10
N ILE A 146 4.60 -6.48 -5.08
CA ILE A 146 3.73 -6.92 -6.17
C ILE A 146 3.23 -5.68 -6.90
N ARG A 147 3.50 -5.63 -8.21
CA ARG A 147 2.94 -4.67 -9.15
C ARG A 147 1.93 -5.39 -10.03
N THR A 148 0.64 -5.09 -9.89
CA THR A 148 -0.39 -5.66 -10.79
C THR A 148 -0.27 -5.06 -12.19
N ILE A 149 -0.56 -5.83 -13.23
CA ILE A 149 -0.64 -5.33 -14.60
C ILE A 149 -2.11 -5.38 -15.07
N PRO A 150 -2.67 -4.25 -15.56
CA PRO A 150 -2.03 -2.94 -15.76
C PRO A 150 -1.74 -2.15 -14.46
N ASN A 151 -0.67 -1.35 -14.47
CA ASN A 151 -0.28 -0.40 -13.42
C ASN A 151 -0.21 1.01 -14.01
N ASP A 152 -1.37 1.58 -14.34
CA ASP A 152 -1.44 2.92 -14.94
C ASP A 152 -1.53 4.03 -13.87
N ASP A 153 -1.30 5.28 -14.29
CA ASP A 153 -1.25 6.43 -13.39
C ASP A 153 -2.59 6.74 -12.69
N SER A 154 -3.73 6.23 -13.18
CA SER A 154 -5.04 6.47 -12.55
C SER A 154 -5.07 5.97 -11.10
N LYS A 155 -4.31 4.91 -10.76
CA LYS A 155 -4.21 4.38 -9.40
C LYS A 155 -3.82 5.44 -8.36
N LYS A 156 -3.07 6.48 -8.77
CA LYS A 156 -2.63 7.57 -7.89
C LYS A 156 -3.76 8.53 -7.50
N THR A 157 -4.90 8.47 -8.17
CA THR A 157 -6.04 9.38 -7.95
C THR A 157 -7.38 8.65 -8.07
N ARG A 158 -7.39 7.32 -7.98
CA ARG A 158 -8.58 6.50 -8.25
C ARG A 158 -9.53 6.55 -7.07
N ASP A 159 -10.81 6.67 -7.37
CA ASP A 159 -11.88 6.36 -6.45
C ASP A 159 -12.20 4.87 -6.55
N TYR A 160 -11.72 4.09 -5.58
CA TYR A 160 -11.86 2.64 -5.59
C TYR A 160 -13.28 2.17 -5.22
N ASP A 161 -14.16 3.07 -4.78
CA ASP A 161 -15.59 2.74 -4.62
C ASP A 161 -16.32 2.71 -5.98
N LEU A 162 -15.80 3.45 -6.98
CA LEU A 162 -16.33 3.50 -8.34
C LEU A 162 -15.60 2.54 -9.30
N ASP A 163 -14.31 2.32 -9.08
CA ASP A 163 -13.47 1.39 -9.86
C ASP A 163 -12.70 0.45 -8.91
N PRO A 164 -13.32 -0.68 -8.50
CA PRO A 164 -12.78 -1.56 -7.47
C PRO A 164 -11.38 -2.10 -7.77
N ALA A 165 -10.59 -2.24 -6.71
CA ALA A 165 -9.26 -2.85 -6.79
C ALA A 165 -9.37 -4.37 -7.00
N PRO A 166 -8.40 -4.99 -7.70
CA PRO A 166 -8.24 -6.43 -7.63
C PRO A 166 -7.78 -6.84 -6.22
N PHE A 167 -7.96 -8.11 -5.88
CA PHE A 167 -7.57 -8.67 -4.57
C PHE A 167 -6.96 -10.07 -4.71
N PHE A 168 -6.37 -10.56 -3.63
CA PHE A 168 -5.71 -11.87 -3.64
C PHE A 168 -6.71 -13.01 -3.44
N THR A 169 -6.48 -14.13 -4.13
CA THR A 169 -7.11 -15.40 -3.75
C THR A 169 -6.50 -15.94 -2.45
N ASN A 170 -7.21 -16.85 -1.77
CA ASN A 170 -6.64 -17.50 -0.57
C ASN A 170 -5.37 -18.28 -0.93
N ASP A 171 -5.39 -19.01 -2.05
CA ASP A 171 -4.26 -19.78 -2.57
C ASP A 171 -3.03 -18.90 -2.85
N ALA A 172 -3.24 -17.65 -3.31
CA ALA A 172 -2.17 -16.70 -3.55
C ALA A 172 -1.50 -16.26 -2.23
N ILE A 173 -2.29 -15.93 -1.21
CA ILE A 173 -1.78 -15.56 0.12
C ILE A 173 -1.06 -16.73 0.77
N ASP A 174 -1.63 -17.94 0.71
CA ASP A 174 -1.00 -19.16 1.22
C ASP A 174 0.35 -19.40 0.54
N HIS A 175 0.43 -19.19 -0.77
CA HIS A 175 1.69 -19.32 -1.49
C HIS A 175 2.75 -18.29 -1.05
N ILE A 176 2.36 -17.04 -0.84
CA ILE A 176 3.26 -15.99 -0.32
C ILE A 176 3.78 -16.38 1.07
N ASN A 177 2.92 -16.95 1.92
CA ASN A 177 3.31 -17.47 3.23
C ASN A 177 4.27 -18.66 3.13
N GLU A 178 4.02 -19.62 2.23
CA GLU A 178 4.89 -20.78 1.95
C GLU A 178 6.31 -20.35 1.55
N LEU A 179 6.44 -19.23 0.83
CA LEU A 179 7.74 -18.67 0.40
C LEU A 179 8.51 -17.96 1.53
N GLY A 180 7.90 -17.82 2.71
CA GLY A 180 8.53 -17.20 3.88
C GLY A 180 8.60 -15.68 3.81
N VAL A 181 7.79 -15.03 2.97
CA VAL A 181 7.72 -13.56 2.87
C VAL A 181 7.33 -12.97 4.23
N LYS A 182 8.08 -11.95 4.66
CA LYS A 182 7.85 -11.21 5.92
C LYS A 182 7.37 -9.79 5.70
N HIS A 183 7.70 -9.21 4.55
CA HIS A 183 7.29 -7.87 4.17
C HIS A 183 6.66 -7.92 2.78
N LEU A 184 5.37 -7.64 2.71
CA LEU A 184 4.61 -7.58 1.47
C LEU A 184 4.23 -6.12 1.21
N LEU A 185 4.56 -5.60 0.03
CA LEU A 185 4.10 -4.33 -0.48
C LEU A 185 3.28 -4.58 -1.75
N VAL A 186 2.15 -3.92 -1.88
CA VAL A 186 1.24 -4.05 -3.01
C VAL A 186 0.85 -2.68 -3.55
N ASP A 187 0.50 -2.61 -4.84
CA ASP A 187 0.08 -1.38 -5.52
C ASP A 187 -1.46 -1.23 -5.59
N ILE A 188 -2.14 -1.77 -4.57
CA ILE A 188 -3.59 -1.76 -4.38
C ILE A 188 -3.92 -1.43 -2.92
N PRO A 189 -5.11 -0.87 -2.63
CA PRO A 189 -5.45 -0.35 -1.29
C PRO A 189 -5.68 -1.45 -0.24
N SER A 190 -5.98 -2.69 -0.65
CA SER A 190 -6.27 -3.79 0.27
C SER A 190 -5.84 -5.13 -0.32
N LEU A 191 -5.56 -6.12 0.55
CA LEU A 191 -5.28 -7.49 0.13
C LEU A 191 -6.55 -8.30 -0.16
N ILE A 192 -7.69 -7.86 0.38
CA ILE A 192 -8.96 -8.57 0.32
C ILE A 192 -9.98 -7.81 -0.51
N LYS A 193 -10.98 -8.54 -1.00
CA LYS A 193 -12.16 -7.98 -1.67
C LYS A 193 -12.80 -6.90 -0.80
N GLN A 194 -13.09 -5.76 -1.42
CA GLN A 194 -13.90 -4.72 -0.81
C GLN A 194 -15.29 -5.27 -0.50
N MET A 195 -15.71 -5.19 0.77
CA MET A 195 -17.10 -5.45 1.14
C MET A 195 -17.74 -4.10 1.44
N MET A 196 -18.62 -3.63 0.55
CA MET A 196 -19.49 -2.53 0.92
C MET A 196 -20.46 -3.08 1.97
N GLU A 197 -20.41 -2.55 3.18
CA GLU A 197 -21.50 -2.77 4.13
C GLU A 197 -22.78 -2.26 3.48
N GLY A 198 -23.72 -3.17 3.22
CA GLY A 198 -25.06 -2.81 2.81
C GLY A 198 -25.73 -2.07 3.97
N ASN A 199 -26.30 -0.90 3.66
CA ASN A 199 -27.25 -0.21 4.54
C ASN A 199 -28.38 -1.14 5.02
#